data_AF-B2Y415-F1
#
_entry.id   AF-B2Y415-F1
#
_cell.length_a   1.000
_cell.length_b   1.000
_cell.length_c   1.000
_cell.angle_alpha   90.00
_cell.angle_beta   90.00
_cell.angle_gamma   90.00
#
_symmetry.space_group_name_H-M   'P 1'
#
loop_
_entity.id
_entity.type
_entity.pdbx_description
1 polymer ?
#
loop_
_entity_poly.entity_id
_entity_poly.type
_entity_poly.pdbx_seq_one_letter_code
_entity_poly.pdbx_strand_id
1 'polypeptide(L)'
;GKPLVENTLKQVVSFTRSNKMTATDLKEIAKKLLTYVSISSPNLTERQLADYYLADPEIYKKTVDALPSEKRLDSDGNRLSESELYNNAVDSVPTSQLNYTEDEKKEIYLFSQLNAVGNFATGTIATDPLNDSQVAVIASISKEMPGISISTSWDRKILETSLSSIVGSVSSEKAGLPAEEAESYLKKGYSLNDRVGTSYLEKQYEETLQGKRSVKEIHLDKYGNMESVDTIEEGSKGNNIKLTIDLAFQDSVDALLKSYFNSELGNGGAKYSEGVYAVALNPKTGAVLSMSGLKHDLKTGELTPDSLGTVTNVFVPGSVVKAATISSGWENGVLSGNQTLTDQPIVFQGSAPIYSWYKLAYGSFPITAVEALEYSSNAYMVQTALGIMGQTYQPNMFVGTSNLETAMGKLRATFGEYGLGAATGIDLPDESTGFVPKDYSFANYITNAFGQFDNYTPMQLAQYVATIANDGVRVAPRIVEGIYGNNDKGGLGDLIQQLQPTEMNKVNISDSDMSILHQGFYQVSHGTSPLTTGRAFSDGATVSISGKTGTGESYVAGGQEANNTNAVAYAPS
;
A
#
# COMPACT_ATOMS: atom_id res chain seq x y z
N GLY A 1 -3.53 18.68 -11.03
CA GLY A 1 -4.43 18.79 -12.19
C GLY A 1 -3.94 18.04 -13.43
N LYS A 2 -2.65 17.69 -13.53
CA LYS A 2 -2.16 16.76 -14.56
C LYS A 2 -2.74 15.36 -14.31
N PRO A 3 -3.19 14.63 -15.34
CA PRO A 3 -3.66 13.26 -15.18
C PRO A 3 -2.49 12.31 -14.88
N LEU A 4 -2.74 11.27 -14.08
CA LEU A 4 -1.79 10.18 -13.78
C LEU A 4 -2.21 8.84 -14.40
N VAL A 5 -3.46 8.76 -14.86
CA VAL A 5 -4.10 7.57 -15.38
C VAL A 5 -5.01 7.96 -16.55
N GLU A 6 -5.24 7.00 -17.43
CA GLU A 6 -6.09 7.14 -18.60
C GLU A 6 -6.97 5.89 -18.73
N ASN A 7 -8.21 6.10 -19.17
CA ASN A 7 -9.10 5.01 -19.56
C ASN A 7 -9.07 4.91 -21.08
N THR A 8 -8.41 3.88 -21.61
CA THR A 8 -8.34 3.64 -23.05
C THR A 8 -9.55 2.81 -23.46
N LEU A 9 -10.39 3.35 -24.34
CA LEU A 9 -11.53 2.59 -24.86
C LEU A 9 -11.05 1.50 -25.82
N LYS A 10 -11.67 0.32 -25.74
CA LYS A 10 -11.45 -0.80 -26.67
C LYS A 10 -12.77 -1.42 -27.09
N GLN A 11 -12.81 -1.94 -28.32
CA GLN A 11 -13.93 -2.74 -28.80
C GLN A 11 -13.74 -4.19 -28.33
N VAL A 12 -14.78 -4.77 -27.74
CA VAL A 12 -14.79 -6.15 -27.25
C VAL A 12 -16.01 -6.90 -27.77
N VAL A 13 -15.93 -8.23 -27.79
CA VAL A 13 -17.10 -9.06 -28.04
C VAL A 13 -17.93 -9.14 -26.75
N SER A 14 -19.21 -8.85 -26.84
CA SER A 14 -20.18 -9.06 -25.77
C SER A 14 -21.21 -10.10 -26.17
N PHE A 15 -21.59 -10.91 -25.20
CA PHE A 15 -22.63 -11.92 -25.35
C PHE A 15 -23.77 -11.64 -24.37
N THR A 16 -24.99 -11.58 -24.88
CA THR A 16 -26.20 -11.50 -24.06
C THR A 16 -26.96 -12.81 -24.12
N ARG A 17 -27.07 -13.50 -22.98
CA ARG A 17 -27.71 -14.81 -22.92
C ARG A 17 -29.22 -14.66 -22.86
N SER A 18 -29.93 -15.39 -23.73
CA SER A 18 -31.37 -15.61 -23.58
C SER A 18 -31.61 -16.85 -22.73
N ASN A 19 -32.67 -16.82 -21.91
CA ASN A 19 -33.24 -17.98 -21.23
C ASN A 19 -33.63 -19.14 -22.18
N LYS A 20 -33.72 -18.91 -23.49
CA LYS A 20 -34.05 -19.91 -24.51
C LYS A 20 -32.82 -20.61 -25.10
N MET A 21 -31.62 -20.09 -24.87
CA MET A 21 -30.39 -20.66 -25.42
C MET A 21 -30.00 -21.92 -24.66
N THR A 22 -29.90 -23.03 -25.39
CA THR A 22 -29.44 -24.33 -24.87
C THR A 22 -27.92 -24.44 -24.94
N ALA A 23 -27.35 -25.44 -24.26
CA ALA A 23 -25.91 -25.70 -24.34
C ALA A 23 -25.45 -26.04 -25.78
N THR A 24 -26.32 -26.68 -26.58
CA THR A 24 -26.07 -26.92 -28.00
C THR A 24 -25.99 -25.61 -28.79
N ASP A 25 -26.89 -24.66 -28.52
CA ASP A 25 -26.85 -23.34 -29.17
C ASP A 25 -25.56 -22.59 -28.82
N LEU A 26 -25.13 -22.65 -27.56
CA LEU A 26 -23.87 -22.02 -27.11
C LEU A 26 -22.64 -22.63 -27.80
N LYS A 27 -22.62 -23.95 -28.05
CA LYS A 27 -21.55 -24.60 -28.82
C LYS A 27 -21.50 -24.07 -30.26
N GLU A 28 -22.64 -24.02 -30.94
CA GLU A 28 -22.71 -23.52 -32.32
C GLU A 28 -22.27 -22.04 -32.41
N ILE A 29 -22.64 -21.22 -31.42
CA ILE A 29 -22.18 -19.83 -31.33
C ILE A 29 -20.66 -19.78 -31.12
N ALA A 30 -20.11 -20.56 -30.17
CA ALA A 30 -18.68 -20.61 -29.88
C ALA A 30 -17.86 -20.99 -31.12
N LYS A 31 -18.29 -22.03 -31.83
CA LYS A 31 -17.66 -22.51 -33.06
C LYS A 31 -17.65 -21.46 -34.18
N LYS A 32 -18.80 -20.80 -34.41
CA LYS A 32 -18.90 -19.71 -35.38
C LYS A 32 -18.01 -18.53 -34.99
N LEU A 33 -18.05 -18.13 -33.72
CA LEU A 33 -17.27 -16.99 -33.22
C LEU A 33 -15.76 -17.22 -33.40
N LEU A 34 -15.28 -18.45 -33.17
CA LEU A 34 -13.87 -18.82 -33.33
C LEU A 34 -13.33 -18.57 -34.75
N THR A 35 -14.20 -18.53 -35.77
CA THR A 35 -13.76 -18.22 -37.14
C THR A 35 -13.39 -16.74 -37.35
N TYR A 36 -13.77 -15.86 -36.42
CA TYR A 36 -13.58 -14.41 -36.51
C TYR A 36 -12.61 -13.85 -35.47
N VAL A 37 -12.36 -14.60 -34.39
CA VAL A 37 -11.51 -14.17 -33.26
C VAL A 37 -10.29 -15.06 -33.12
N SER A 38 -9.24 -14.54 -32.50
CA SER A 38 -8.05 -15.33 -32.14
C SER A 38 -8.05 -15.62 -30.66
N ILE A 39 -7.58 -16.82 -30.30
CA ILE A 39 -7.40 -17.30 -28.93
C ILE A 39 -6.04 -17.99 -28.86
N SER A 40 -5.03 -17.30 -28.31
CA SER A 40 -3.66 -17.82 -28.25
C SER A 40 -3.40 -18.72 -27.04
N SER A 41 -4.16 -18.59 -25.96
CA SER A 41 -3.87 -19.30 -24.68
C SER A 41 -5.15 -19.70 -23.94
N PRO A 42 -5.82 -20.81 -24.34
CA PRO A 42 -6.98 -21.33 -23.63
C PRO A 42 -6.53 -22.03 -22.35
N ASN A 43 -6.65 -21.34 -21.20
CA ASN A 43 -6.46 -21.98 -19.89
C ASN A 43 -7.82 -22.53 -19.42
N LEU A 44 -7.99 -23.85 -19.50
CA LEU A 44 -9.23 -24.55 -19.21
C LEU A 44 -9.09 -25.39 -17.95
N THR A 45 -10.09 -25.31 -17.08
CA THR A 45 -10.25 -26.21 -15.93
C THR A 45 -10.84 -27.55 -16.38
N GLU A 46 -10.58 -28.62 -15.62
CA GLU A 46 -11.23 -29.92 -15.86
C GLU A 46 -12.75 -29.80 -15.82
N ARG A 47 -13.28 -28.92 -14.96
CA ARG A 47 -14.72 -28.62 -14.88
C ARG A 47 -15.26 -28.10 -16.21
N GLN A 48 -14.59 -27.13 -16.82
CA GLN A 48 -15.00 -26.55 -18.11
C GLN A 48 -14.97 -27.57 -19.24
N LEU A 49 -13.98 -28.47 -19.25
CA LEU A 49 -13.91 -29.57 -20.22
C LEU A 49 -15.10 -30.53 -20.05
N ALA A 50 -15.43 -30.89 -18.80
CA ALA A 50 -16.55 -31.77 -18.50
C ALA A 50 -17.91 -31.11 -18.81
N ASP A 51 -18.09 -29.83 -18.48
CA ASP A 51 -19.31 -29.07 -18.81
C ASP A 51 -19.53 -29.03 -20.33
N TYR A 52 -18.47 -28.84 -21.12
CA TYR A 52 -18.55 -28.91 -22.58
C TYR A 52 -18.86 -30.34 -23.08
N TYR A 53 -18.26 -31.37 -22.48
CA TYR A 53 -18.56 -32.76 -22.84
C TYR A 53 -20.05 -33.09 -22.62
N LEU A 54 -20.60 -32.68 -21.48
CA LEU A 54 -21.99 -32.91 -21.08
C LEU A 54 -22.99 -31.94 -21.71
N ALA A 55 -22.54 -30.95 -22.47
CA ALA A 55 -23.44 -30.05 -23.22
C ALA A 55 -24.19 -30.75 -24.37
N ASP A 56 -23.79 -31.97 -24.74
CA ASP A 56 -24.58 -32.83 -25.62
C ASP A 56 -25.66 -33.58 -24.82
N PRO A 57 -26.96 -33.39 -25.11
CA PRO A 57 -28.06 -34.01 -24.36
C PRO A 57 -28.01 -35.54 -24.33
N GLU A 58 -27.55 -36.19 -25.39
CA GLU A 58 -27.46 -37.65 -25.45
C GLU A 58 -26.33 -38.16 -24.55
N ILE A 59 -25.21 -37.45 -24.55
CA ILE A 59 -24.06 -37.74 -23.68
C ILE A 59 -24.44 -37.51 -22.22
N TYR A 60 -25.07 -36.38 -21.90
CA TYR A 60 -25.52 -36.10 -20.53
C TYR A 60 -26.45 -37.19 -20.01
N LYS A 61 -27.46 -37.57 -20.79
CA LYS A 61 -28.38 -38.64 -20.43
C LYS A 61 -27.64 -39.95 -20.18
N LYS A 62 -26.72 -40.34 -21.07
CA LYS A 62 -25.92 -41.56 -20.93
C LYS A 62 -25.03 -41.54 -19.68
N THR A 63 -24.41 -40.40 -19.37
CA THR A 63 -23.56 -40.24 -18.18
C THR A 63 -24.39 -40.32 -16.91
N VAL A 64 -25.55 -39.66 -16.87
CA VAL A 64 -26.48 -39.74 -15.73
C VAL A 64 -27.00 -41.16 -15.56
N ASP A 65 -27.39 -41.85 -16.63
CA ASP A 65 -27.89 -43.24 -16.56
C ASP A 65 -26.82 -44.22 -16.05
N ALA A 66 -25.54 -43.91 -16.25
CA ALA A 66 -24.41 -44.69 -15.76
C ALA A 66 -24.02 -44.40 -14.30
N LEU A 67 -24.59 -43.36 -13.67
CA LEU A 67 -24.30 -43.03 -12.27
C LEU A 67 -24.87 -44.10 -11.32
N PRO A 68 -24.15 -44.43 -10.22
CA PRO A 68 -24.69 -45.25 -9.14
C PRO A 68 -26.00 -44.66 -8.60
N SER A 69 -26.90 -45.52 -8.11
CA SER A 69 -28.20 -45.06 -7.56
C SER A 69 -28.06 -44.02 -6.44
N GLU A 70 -27.02 -44.14 -5.62
CA GLU A 70 -26.66 -43.19 -4.54
C GLU A 70 -26.32 -41.78 -5.03
N LYS A 71 -25.94 -41.64 -6.30
CA LYS A 71 -25.66 -40.36 -6.97
C LYS A 71 -26.82 -39.87 -7.84
N ARG A 72 -27.94 -40.61 -7.87
CA ARG A 72 -29.14 -40.27 -8.65
C ARG A 72 -30.37 -40.05 -7.79
N LEU A 73 -30.42 -40.69 -6.63
CA LEU A 73 -31.56 -40.70 -5.72
C LEU A 73 -31.14 -40.21 -4.34
N ASP A 74 -32.05 -39.52 -3.64
CA ASP A 74 -31.89 -39.16 -2.23
C ASP A 74 -32.11 -40.39 -1.31
N SER A 75 -31.99 -40.17 0.01
CA SER A 75 -32.19 -41.22 1.02
C SER A 75 -33.60 -41.82 1.01
N ASP A 76 -34.59 -41.10 0.46
CA ASP A 76 -35.99 -41.51 0.40
C ASP A 76 -36.34 -42.17 -0.95
N GLY A 77 -35.36 -42.29 -1.86
CA GLY A 77 -35.52 -42.90 -3.18
C GLY A 77 -36.09 -41.96 -4.24
N ASN A 78 -36.22 -40.66 -3.95
CA ASN A 78 -36.61 -39.67 -4.95
C ASN A 78 -35.42 -39.25 -5.80
N ARG A 79 -35.67 -38.84 -7.04
CA ARG A 79 -34.63 -38.32 -7.92
C ARG A 79 -34.05 -37.02 -7.33
N LEU A 80 -32.72 -36.95 -7.25
CA LEU A 80 -32.00 -35.74 -6.84
C LEU A 80 -32.38 -34.55 -7.73
N SER A 81 -32.17 -33.34 -7.22
CA SER A 81 -32.39 -32.14 -8.03
C SER A 81 -31.53 -32.19 -9.31
N GLU A 82 -32.00 -31.59 -10.41
CA GLU A 82 -31.24 -31.55 -11.67
C GLU A 82 -29.85 -30.89 -11.47
N SER A 83 -29.72 -29.95 -10.54
CA SER A 83 -28.44 -29.34 -10.17
C SER A 83 -27.47 -30.33 -9.52
N GLU A 84 -27.94 -31.15 -8.58
CA GLU A 84 -27.13 -32.20 -7.94
C GLU A 84 -26.78 -33.32 -8.92
N LEU A 85 -27.73 -33.73 -9.75
CA LEU A 85 -27.51 -34.71 -10.81
C LEU A 85 -26.46 -34.24 -11.81
N TYR A 86 -26.52 -32.97 -12.20
CA TYR A 86 -25.54 -32.38 -13.11
C TYR A 86 -24.14 -32.37 -12.50
N ASN A 87 -24.00 -31.94 -11.23
CA ASN A 87 -22.71 -31.97 -10.55
C ASN A 87 -22.15 -33.39 -10.40
N ASN A 88 -22.99 -34.35 -10.01
CA ASN A 88 -22.59 -35.75 -9.93
C ASN A 88 -22.17 -36.32 -11.29
N ALA A 89 -22.86 -35.93 -12.37
CA ALA A 89 -22.51 -36.33 -13.74
C ALA A 89 -21.15 -35.76 -14.13
N VAL A 90 -20.90 -34.48 -13.86
CA VAL A 90 -19.61 -33.82 -14.12
C VAL A 90 -18.47 -34.52 -13.37
N ASP A 91 -18.63 -34.78 -12.08
CA ASP A 91 -17.62 -35.45 -11.25
C ASP A 91 -17.34 -36.90 -11.68
N SER A 92 -18.25 -37.50 -12.45
CA SER A 92 -18.12 -38.86 -12.96
C SER A 92 -17.44 -38.96 -14.33
N VAL A 93 -17.22 -37.84 -15.03
CA VAL A 93 -16.60 -37.84 -16.36
C VAL A 93 -15.13 -38.26 -16.23
N PRO A 94 -14.70 -39.37 -16.87
CA PRO A 94 -13.30 -39.79 -16.82
C PRO A 94 -12.40 -38.80 -17.55
N THR A 95 -11.22 -38.50 -16.99
CA THR A 95 -10.21 -37.64 -17.65
C THR A 95 -9.78 -38.14 -19.02
N SER A 96 -9.87 -39.45 -19.27
CA SER A 96 -9.60 -40.05 -20.59
C SER A 96 -10.60 -39.65 -21.68
N GLN A 97 -11.81 -39.19 -21.31
CA GLN A 97 -12.82 -38.69 -22.25
C GLN A 97 -12.67 -37.19 -22.53
N LEU A 98 -11.75 -36.50 -21.85
CA LEU A 98 -11.51 -35.05 -21.96
C LEU A 98 -10.32 -34.71 -22.88
N ASN A 99 -9.93 -35.63 -23.76
CA ASN A 99 -8.80 -35.43 -24.68
C ASN A 99 -9.24 -34.68 -25.94
N TYR A 100 -9.07 -33.36 -25.93
CA TYR A 100 -9.42 -32.46 -27.04
C TYR A 100 -8.19 -31.94 -27.78
N THR A 101 -8.33 -31.70 -29.08
CA THR A 101 -7.32 -31.01 -29.89
C THR A 101 -7.13 -29.56 -29.45
N GLU A 102 -6.01 -28.94 -29.81
CA GLU A 102 -5.72 -27.55 -29.45
C GLU A 102 -6.75 -26.55 -30.03
N ASP A 103 -7.32 -26.83 -31.19
CA ASP A 103 -8.38 -25.98 -31.76
C ASP A 103 -9.73 -26.21 -31.08
N GLU A 104 -10.08 -27.45 -30.70
CA GLU A 104 -11.27 -27.72 -29.88
C GLU A 104 -11.16 -27.05 -28.52
N LYS A 105 -9.98 -26.99 -27.89
CA LYS A 105 -9.77 -26.26 -26.64
C LYS A 105 -10.09 -24.76 -26.77
N LYS A 106 -9.86 -24.14 -27.92
CA LYS A 106 -10.24 -22.73 -28.14
C LYS A 106 -11.76 -22.57 -28.23
N GLU A 107 -12.46 -23.50 -28.89
CA GLU A 107 -13.92 -23.54 -28.92
C GLU A 107 -14.51 -23.75 -27.52
N ILE A 108 -13.97 -24.71 -26.76
CA ILE A 108 -14.38 -24.99 -25.37
C ILE A 108 -14.18 -23.77 -24.48
N TYR A 109 -13.10 -23.02 -24.69
CA TYR A 109 -12.83 -21.78 -23.98
C TYR A 109 -13.91 -20.72 -24.26
N LEU A 110 -14.29 -20.51 -25.52
CA LEU A 110 -15.38 -19.60 -25.87
C LEU A 110 -16.72 -20.08 -25.29
N PHE A 111 -17.04 -21.37 -25.44
CA PHE A 111 -18.26 -21.97 -24.86
C PHE A 111 -18.33 -21.74 -23.35
N SER A 112 -17.22 -21.94 -22.64
CA SER A 112 -17.15 -21.77 -21.19
C SER A 112 -17.47 -20.34 -20.79
N GLN A 113 -17.01 -19.35 -21.55
CA GLN A 113 -17.33 -17.94 -21.31
C GLN A 113 -18.78 -17.60 -21.60
N LEU A 114 -19.34 -18.10 -22.72
CA LEU A 114 -20.75 -17.93 -23.05
C LEU A 114 -21.65 -18.54 -21.97
N ASN A 115 -21.27 -19.73 -21.48
CA ASN A 115 -22.04 -20.45 -20.47
C ASN A 115 -21.91 -19.84 -19.07
N ALA A 116 -20.84 -19.09 -18.79
CA ALA A 116 -20.67 -18.33 -17.55
C ALA A 116 -21.58 -17.08 -17.48
N VAL A 117 -22.07 -16.59 -18.62
CA VAL A 117 -23.03 -15.48 -18.65
C VAL A 117 -24.38 -15.96 -18.13
N GLY A 118 -24.89 -15.31 -17.09
CA GLY A 118 -26.22 -15.58 -16.53
C GLY A 118 -27.34 -15.26 -17.52
N ASN A 119 -28.52 -15.85 -17.32
CA ASN A 119 -29.68 -15.54 -18.17
C ASN A 119 -30.00 -14.04 -18.13
N PHE A 120 -30.20 -13.45 -19.30
CA PHE A 120 -30.42 -12.02 -19.55
C PHE A 120 -29.26 -11.10 -19.19
N ALA A 121 -28.16 -11.64 -18.67
CA ALA A 121 -26.94 -10.88 -18.46
C ALA A 121 -26.20 -10.69 -19.78
N THR A 122 -25.46 -9.58 -19.86
CA THR A 122 -24.46 -9.35 -20.91
C THR A 122 -23.08 -9.52 -20.30
N GLY A 123 -22.31 -10.48 -20.81
CA GLY A 123 -20.91 -10.70 -20.43
C GLY A 123 -19.96 -10.34 -21.56
N THR A 124 -18.77 -9.87 -21.23
CA THR A 124 -17.68 -9.71 -22.19
C THR A 124 -17.00 -11.05 -22.43
N ILE A 125 -16.74 -11.35 -23.70
CA ILE A 125 -16.01 -12.54 -24.13
C ILE A 125 -14.55 -12.16 -24.30
N ALA A 126 -13.67 -12.74 -23.49
CA ALA A 126 -12.25 -12.44 -23.49
C ALA A 126 -11.56 -13.15 -24.66
N THR A 127 -11.24 -12.37 -25.69
CA THR A 127 -10.49 -12.79 -26.89
C THR A 127 -9.10 -12.16 -26.91
N ASP A 128 -8.28 -12.56 -27.89
CA ASP A 128 -7.13 -11.74 -28.29
C ASP A 128 -7.62 -10.36 -28.81
N PRO A 129 -6.80 -9.30 -28.80
CA PRO A 129 -7.20 -7.98 -29.29
C PRO A 129 -7.75 -8.01 -30.72
N LEU A 130 -8.88 -7.36 -30.94
CA LEU A 130 -9.55 -7.31 -32.25
C LEU A 130 -9.04 -6.12 -33.06
N ASN A 131 -8.75 -6.34 -34.34
CA ASN A 131 -8.53 -5.25 -35.28
C ASN A 131 -9.87 -4.71 -35.84
N ASP A 132 -9.84 -3.51 -36.42
CA ASP A 132 -11.03 -2.82 -36.93
C ASP A 132 -11.81 -3.64 -37.96
N SER A 133 -11.12 -4.43 -38.79
CA SER A 133 -11.75 -5.31 -39.77
C SER A 133 -12.50 -6.46 -39.10
N GLN A 134 -11.91 -7.10 -38.08
CA GLN A 134 -12.58 -8.15 -37.30
C GLN A 134 -13.81 -7.59 -36.59
N VAL A 135 -13.69 -6.41 -35.98
CA VAL A 135 -14.80 -5.70 -35.34
C VAL A 135 -15.94 -5.45 -36.32
N ALA A 136 -15.64 -4.91 -37.50
CA ALA A 136 -16.65 -4.62 -38.52
C ALA A 136 -17.34 -5.89 -39.04
N VAL A 137 -16.58 -6.97 -39.24
CA VAL A 137 -17.14 -8.26 -39.67
C VAL A 137 -18.09 -8.80 -38.60
N ILE A 138 -17.65 -8.91 -37.34
CA ILE A 138 -18.48 -9.42 -36.23
C ILE A 138 -19.75 -8.57 -36.08
N ALA A 139 -19.64 -7.23 -36.18
CA ALA A 139 -20.79 -6.34 -36.13
C ALA A 139 -21.80 -6.63 -37.26
N SER A 140 -21.32 -6.86 -38.50
CA SER A 140 -22.16 -7.11 -39.67
C SER A 140 -22.92 -8.44 -39.64
N ILE A 141 -22.32 -9.48 -39.05
CA ILE A 141 -22.88 -10.84 -38.99
C ILE A 141 -23.49 -11.18 -37.63
N SER A 142 -23.60 -10.22 -36.72
CA SER A 142 -24.20 -10.39 -35.37
C SER A 142 -25.58 -11.06 -35.40
N LYS A 143 -26.37 -10.86 -36.47
CA LYS A 143 -27.66 -11.53 -36.69
C LYS A 143 -27.56 -13.04 -36.88
N GLU A 144 -26.42 -13.54 -37.35
CA GLU A 144 -26.15 -14.97 -37.57
C GLU A 144 -25.58 -15.68 -36.34
N MET A 145 -25.20 -14.91 -35.32
CA MET A 145 -24.75 -15.35 -34.00
C MET A 145 -25.60 -14.69 -32.91
N PRO A 146 -26.86 -15.16 -32.69
CA PRO A 146 -27.77 -14.54 -31.73
C PRO A 146 -27.12 -14.34 -30.36
N GLY A 147 -27.22 -13.12 -29.83
CA GLY A 147 -26.63 -12.73 -28.55
C GLY A 147 -25.22 -12.13 -28.65
N ILE A 148 -24.49 -12.35 -29.75
CA ILE A 148 -23.16 -11.74 -29.98
C ILE A 148 -23.31 -10.32 -30.51
N SER A 149 -22.57 -9.40 -29.93
CA SER A 149 -22.45 -8.01 -30.38
C SER A 149 -21.04 -7.48 -30.11
N ILE A 150 -20.68 -6.38 -30.76
CA ILE A 150 -19.53 -5.58 -30.36
C ILE A 150 -20.00 -4.52 -29.36
N SER A 151 -19.28 -4.39 -28.25
CA SER A 151 -19.46 -3.29 -27.31
C SER A 151 -18.14 -2.58 -27.05
N THR A 152 -18.22 -1.42 -26.40
CA THR A 152 -17.04 -0.67 -25.97
C THR A 152 -16.78 -0.95 -24.50
N SER A 153 -15.61 -1.50 -24.19
CA SER A 153 -15.05 -1.59 -22.85
C SER A 153 -13.91 -0.57 -22.71
N TRP A 154 -13.27 -0.54 -21.54
CA TRP A 154 -12.10 0.29 -21.26
C TRP A 154 -10.94 -0.58 -20.79
N ASP A 155 -9.73 -0.06 -20.82
CA ASP A 155 -8.59 -0.56 -20.06
C ASP A 155 -8.01 0.59 -19.25
N ARG A 156 -7.55 0.27 -18.03
CA ARG A 156 -6.88 1.24 -17.17
C ARG A 156 -5.40 1.29 -17.56
N LYS A 157 -4.94 2.46 -17.99
CA LYS A 157 -3.53 2.74 -18.27
C LYS A 157 -2.97 3.70 -17.23
N ILE A 158 -1.88 3.32 -16.59
CA ILE A 158 -1.11 4.20 -15.70
C ILE A 158 -0.10 4.96 -16.56
N LEU A 159 -0.04 6.28 -16.41
CA LEU A 159 0.90 7.11 -17.17
C LEU A 159 2.29 7.06 -16.50
N GLU A 160 3.34 7.03 -17.33
CA GLU A 160 4.72 7.03 -16.85
C GLU A 160 5.05 8.38 -16.20
N THR A 161 4.98 8.40 -14.87
CA THR A 161 5.24 9.55 -14.00
C THR A 161 5.91 9.05 -12.73
N SER A 162 6.54 9.96 -11.97
CA SER A 162 7.13 9.66 -10.64
C SER A 162 6.12 9.14 -9.62
N LEU A 163 4.81 9.35 -9.84
CA LEU A 163 3.73 8.87 -8.98
C LEU A 163 3.08 7.56 -9.46
N SER A 164 3.54 7.00 -10.58
CA SER A 164 2.95 5.78 -11.17
C SER A 164 2.90 4.59 -10.20
N SER A 165 3.91 4.45 -9.34
CA SER A 165 3.98 3.41 -8.30
C SER A 165 2.92 3.57 -7.21
N ILE A 166 2.53 4.81 -6.88
CA ILE A 166 1.57 5.12 -5.81
C ILE A 166 0.12 4.97 -6.30
N VAL A 167 -0.14 5.13 -7.60
CA VAL A 167 -1.49 4.94 -8.17
C VAL A 167 -2.02 3.54 -7.86
N GLY A 168 -1.21 2.51 -8.12
CA GLY A 168 -1.64 1.12 -8.07
C GLY A 168 -2.40 0.66 -9.30
N SER A 169 -3.02 -0.51 -9.19
CA SER A 169 -3.58 -1.26 -10.32
C SER A 169 -5.04 -1.60 -10.12
N VAL A 170 -5.77 -1.74 -11.23
CA VAL A 170 -7.16 -2.23 -11.29
C VAL A 170 -7.14 -3.62 -11.89
N SER A 171 -7.99 -4.53 -11.41
CA SER A 171 -8.12 -5.86 -11.99
C SER A 171 -8.53 -5.78 -13.46
N SER A 172 -8.03 -6.71 -14.28
CA SER A 172 -8.43 -6.77 -15.68
C SER A 172 -9.86 -7.27 -15.82
N GLU A 173 -10.53 -6.91 -16.92
CA GLU A 173 -11.87 -7.43 -17.23
C GLU A 173 -11.90 -8.96 -17.31
N LYS A 174 -10.80 -9.58 -17.76
CA LYS A 174 -10.65 -11.04 -17.79
C LYS A 174 -10.55 -11.65 -16.39
N ALA A 175 -9.91 -10.93 -15.46
CA ALA A 175 -9.74 -11.39 -14.09
C ALA A 175 -11.01 -11.18 -13.25
N GLY A 176 -11.72 -10.07 -13.45
CA GLY A 176 -12.87 -9.70 -12.64
C GLY A 176 -12.46 -9.43 -11.19
N LEU A 177 -13.26 -9.89 -10.23
CA LEU A 177 -12.93 -9.79 -8.82
C LEU A 177 -11.77 -10.72 -8.43
N PRO A 178 -10.74 -10.23 -7.72
CA PRO A 178 -9.69 -11.09 -7.15
C PRO A 178 -10.30 -12.17 -6.25
N ALA A 179 -9.89 -13.43 -6.42
CA ALA A 179 -10.49 -14.57 -5.74
C ALA A 179 -10.40 -14.46 -4.21
N GLU A 180 -9.26 -13.97 -3.71
CA GLU A 180 -9.01 -13.71 -2.29
C GLU A 180 -9.98 -12.70 -1.64
N GLU A 181 -10.57 -11.79 -2.41
CA GLU A 181 -11.46 -10.72 -1.88
C GLU A 181 -12.89 -10.81 -2.44
N ALA A 182 -13.18 -11.77 -3.31
CA ALA A 182 -14.44 -11.86 -4.05
C ALA A 182 -15.68 -11.86 -3.13
N GLU A 183 -15.66 -12.61 -2.03
CA GLU A 183 -16.78 -12.65 -1.08
C GLU A 183 -17.09 -11.27 -0.49
N SER A 184 -16.04 -10.49 -0.17
CA SER A 184 -16.20 -9.15 0.40
C SER A 184 -16.84 -8.17 -0.60
N TYR A 185 -16.43 -8.22 -1.87
CA TYR A 185 -16.98 -7.39 -2.94
C TYR A 185 -18.40 -7.82 -3.31
N LEU A 186 -18.70 -9.12 -3.39
CA LEU A 186 -20.05 -9.63 -3.62
C LEU A 186 -21.01 -9.15 -2.53
N LYS A 187 -20.57 -9.13 -1.26
CA LYS A 187 -21.35 -8.58 -0.15
C LYS A 187 -21.59 -7.06 -0.27
N LYS A 188 -20.67 -6.33 -0.90
CA LYS A 188 -20.84 -4.90 -1.25
C LYS A 188 -21.72 -4.68 -2.48
N GLY A 189 -22.20 -5.75 -3.14
CA GLY A 189 -23.07 -5.68 -4.31
C GLY A 189 -22.35 -5.64 -5.66
N TYR A 190 -21.05 -5.92 -5.68
CA TYR A 190 -20.30 -6.10 -6.93
C TYR A 190 -20.72 -7.39 -7.63
N SER A 191 -20.59 -7.45 -8.95
CA SER A 191 -20.68 -8.69 -9.71
C SER A 191 -19.30 -9.33 -9.85
N LEU A 192 -19.27 -10.63 -10.15
CA LEU A 192 -18.04 -11.40 -10.21
C LEU A 192 -17.07 -10.92 -11.31
N ASN A 193 -17.62 -10.33 -12.36
CA ASN A 193 -16.89 -9.78 -13.50
C ASN A 193 -16.50 -8.30 -13.33
N ASP A 194 -16.63 -7.75 -12.12
CA ASP A 194 -16.32 -6.35 -11.86
C ASP A 194 -14.82 -6.14 -11.85
N ARG A 195 -14.43 -4.97 -12.34
CA ARG A 195 -13.06 -4.48 -12.19
C ARG A 195 -13.00 -3.60 -10.96
N VAL A 196 -12.01 -3.86 -10.12
CA VAL A 196 -11.82 -3.20 -8.83
C VAL A 196 -10.35 -2.85 -8.64
N GLY A 197 -10.07 -1.80 -7.88
CA GLY A 197 -8.75 -1.47 -7.41
C GLY A 197 -8.13 -2.61 -6.61
N THR A 198 -6.98 -3.10 -7.06
CA THR A 198 -6.25 -4.22 -6.45
C THR A 198 -5.08 -3.78 -5.57
N SER A 199 -4.59 -2.55 -5.76
CA SER A 199 -3.47 -2.03 -4.96
C SER A 199 -3.52 -0.51 -4.81
N TYR A 200 -2.84 -0.01 -3.76
CA TYR A 200 -2.59 1.40 -3.46
C TYR A 200 -3.81 2.31 -3.62
N LEU A 201 -3.69 3.46 -4.30
CA LEU A 201 -4.78 4.45 -4.38
C LEU A 201 -6.02 3.94 -5.11
N GLU A 202 -5.87 3.11 -6.15
CA GLU A 202 -7.01 2.49 -6.84
C GLU A 202 -7.84 1.66 -5.85
N LYS A 203 -7.19 0.87 -4.98
CA LYS A 203 -7.87 0.08 -3.95
C LYS A 203 -8.42 0.95 -2.81
N GLN A 204 -7.62 1.88 -2.32
CA GLN A 204 -7.97 2.73 -1.18
C GLN A 204 -9.24 3.55 -1.45
N TYR A 205 -9.34 4.09 -2.66
CA TYR A 205 -10.43 4.98 -3.07
C TYR A 205 -11.44 4.30 -4.01
N GLU A 206 -11.49 2.96 -4.04
CA GLU A 206 -12.37 2.16 -4.90
C GLU A 206 -13.82 2.65 -4.85
N GLU A 207 -14.39 2.86 -3.66
CA GLU A 207 -15.79 3.29 -3.51
C GLU A 207 -16.08 4.67 -4.11
N THR A 208 -15.05 5.51 -4.25
CA THR A 208 -15.15 6.84 -4.88
C THR A 208 -14.87 6.78 -6.38
N LEU A 209 -13.89 5.97 -6.77
CA LEU A 209 -13.40 5.85 -8.15
C LEU A 209 -14.31 4.98 -9.03
N GLN A 210 -15.01 4.02 -8.43
CA GLN A 210 -15.87 3.10 -9.16
C GLN A 210 -17.09 3.81 -9.74
N GLY A 211 -17.37 3.55 -11.02
CA GLY A 211 -18.55 4.06 -11.69
C GLY A 211 -19.83 3.39 -11.19
N LYS A 212 -20.93 4.13 -11.18
CA LYS A 212 -22.24 3.54 -10.91
C LYS A 212 -22.72 2.77 -12.13
N ARG A 213 -23.30 1.59 -11.88
CA ARG A 213 -23.84 0.72 -12.92
C ARG A 213 -25.23 1.16 -13.31
N SER A 214 -25.58 0.91 -14.57
CA SER A 214 -26.98 0.94 -14.95
C SER A 214 -27.67 -0.31 -14.44
N VAL A 215 -28.84 -0.12 -13.82
CA VAL A 215 -29.70 -1.20 -13.35
C VAL A 215 -30.93 -1.22 -14.25
N LYS A 216 -31.22 -2.39 -14.86
CA LYS A 216 -32.35 -2.57 -15.77
C LYS A 216 -33.20 -3.75 -15.31
N GLU A 217 -34.51 -3.56 -15.32
CA GLU A 217 -35.50 -4.61 -15.11
C GLU A 217 -36.07 -5.05 -16.46
N ILE A 218 -36.19 -6.36 -16.66
CA ILE A 218 -36.62 -6.95 -17.93
C ILE A 218 -37.93 -7.69 -17.69
N HIS A 219 -39.00 -7.24 -18.34
CA HIS A 219 -40.30 -7.90 -18.29
C HIS A 219 -40.42 -8.91 -19.42
N LEU A 220 -40.93 -10.10 -19.09
CA LEU A 220 -41.08 -11.22 -20.02
C LEU A 220 -42.55 -11.56 -20.22
N ASP A 221 -42.92 -11.93 -21.45
CA ASP A 221 -44.22 -12.49 -21.75
C ASP A 221 -44.37 -13.93 -21.21
N LYS A 222 -45.58 -14.48 -21.29
CA LYS A 222 -45.90 -15.87 -20.90
C LYS A 222 -45.12 -16.96 -21.66
N TYR A 223 -44.45 -16.60 -22.76
CA TYR A 223 -43.62 -17.49 -23.58
C TYR A 223 -42.11 -17.24 -23.35
N GLY A 224 -41.76 -16.41 -22.36
CA GLY A 224 -40.39 -16.05 -22.01
C GLY A 224 -39.68 -15.15 -23.04
N ASN A 225 -40.42 -14.47 -23.93
CA ASN A 225 -39.86 -13.41 -24.77
C ASN A 225 -39.80 -12.09 -23.99
N MET A 226 -38.82 -11.26 -24.31
CA MET A 226 -38.71 -9.91 -23.76
C MET A 226 -39.87 -9.02 -24.24
N GLU A 227 -40.63 -8.45 -23.31
CA GLU A 227 -41.75 -7.53 -23.54
C GLU A 227 -41.32 -6.07 -23.38
N SER A 228 -40.66 -5.73 -22.28
CA SER A 228 -40.09 -4.40 -22.02
C SER A 228 -38.80 -4.46 -21.22
N VAL A 229 -38.02 -3.38 -21.28
CA VAL A 229 -36.82 -3.16 -20.46
C VAL A 229 -36.94 -1.79 -19.82
N ASP A 230 -37.03 -1.76 -18.50
CA ASP A 230 -37.13 -0.54 -17.72
C ASP A 230 -35.77 -0.23 -17.08
N THR A 231 -35.26 0.98 -17.28
CA THR A 231 -34.00 1.40 -16.63
C THR A 231 -34.33 1.99 -15.27
N ILE A 232 -33.98 1.26 -14.21
CA ILE A 232 -34.20 1.66 -12.82
C ILE A 232 -33.15 2.71 -12.44
N GLU A 233 -31.89 2.48 -12.80
CA GLU A 233 -30.79 3.40 -12.54
C GLU A 233 -29.93 3.58 -13.78
N GLU A 234 -29.56 4.82 -14.09
CA GLU A 234 -28.61 5.14 -15.14
C GLU A 234 -27.17 4.98 -14.65
N GLY A 235 -26.31 4.48 -15.54
CA GLY A 235 -24.90 4.36 -15.23
C GLY A 235 -24.19 5.71 -15.25
N SER A 236 -23.21 5.91 -14.38
CA SER A 236 -22.41 7.13 -14.35
C SER A 236 -20.93 6.83 -14.17
N LYS A 237 -20.08 7.69 -14.74
CA LYS A 237 -18.65 7.63 -14.47
C LYS A 237 -18.39 7.85 -12.97
N GLY A 238 -17.38 7.16 -12.44
CA GLY A 238 -16.92 7.38 -11.07
C GLY A 238 -16.36 8.80 -10.87
N ASN A 239 -16.15 9.16 -9.61
CA ASN A 239 -15.57 10.46 -9.28
C ASN A 239 -14.06 10.45 -9.54
N ASN A 240 -13.48 11.64 -9.65
CA ASN A 240 -12.05 11.85 -9.76
C ASN A 240 -11.47 12.16 -8.38
N ILE A 241 -10.24 11.74 -8.12
CA ILE A 241 -9.47 12.19 -6.95
C ILE A 241 -8.35 13.12 -7.43
N LYS A 242 -8.04 14.13 -6.61
CA LYS A 242 -6.91 15.03 -6.84
C LYS A 242 -5.94 14.87 -5.68
N LEU A 243 -4.66 14.63 -5.98
CA LEU A 243 -3.63 14.42 -4.98
C LEU A 243 -3.11 15.75 -4.41
N THR A 244 -2.53 15.71 -3.21
CA THR A 244 -1.80 16.83 -2.58
C THR A 244 -0.44 17.08 -3.21
N ILE A 245 0.11 16.07 -3.90
CA ILE A 245 1.46 16.09 -4.47
C ILE A 245 1.48 16.86 -5.79
N ASP A 246 2.37 17.85 -5.90
CA ASP A 246 2.70 18.47 -7.17
C ASP A 246 3.77 17.65 -7.90
N LEU A 247 3.47 17.26 -9.15
CA LEU A 247 4.34 16.38 -9.92
C LEU A 247 5.71 17.00 -10.21
N ALA A 248 5.79 18.31 -10.48
CA ALA A 248 7.07 18.97 -10.75
C ALA A 248 7.93 19.06 -9.49
N PHE A 249 7.29 19.27 -8.32
CA PHE A 249 7.99 19.22 -7.04
C PHE A 249 8.53 17.81 -6.76
N GLN A 250 7.70 16.76 -6.90
CA GLN A 250 8.11 15.36 -6.77
C GLN A 250 9.30 15.03 -7.69
N ASP A 251 9.21 15.37 -8.98
CA ASP A 251 10.28 15.11 -9.97
C ASP A 251 11.59 15.81 -9.57
N SER A 252 11.51 17.01 -9.02
CA SER A 252 12.70 17.75 -8.55
C SER A 252 13.34 17.12 -7.31
N VAL A 253 12.53 16.58 -6.39
CA VAL A 253 13.02 15.85 -5.21
C VAL A 253 13.67 14.53 -5.63
N ASP A 254 13.06 13.79 -6.56
CA ASP A 254 13.63 12.55 -7.11
C ASP A 254 14.98 12.80 -7.79
N ALA A 255 15.09 13.87 -8.58
CA ALA A 255 16.34 14.27 -9.22
C ALA A 255 17.41 14.67 -8.18
N LEU A 256 17.01 15.37 -7.12
CA LEU A 256 17.90 15.76 -6.01
C LEU A 256 18.44 14.50 -5.31
N LEU A 257 17.57 13.57 -4.93
CA LEU A 257 17.97 12.31 -4.30
C LEU A 257 18.93 11.53 -5.18
N LYS A 258 18.63 11.40 -6.48
CA LYS A 258 19.51 10.71 -7.43
C LYS A 258 20.87 11.40 -7.55
N SER A 259 20.92 12.73 -7.55
CA SER A 259 22.18 13.48 -7.59
C SER A 259 23.05 13.19 -6.36
N TYR A 260 22.47 13.29 -5.15
CA TYR A 260 23.20 13.01 -3.91
C TYR A 260 23.63 11.55 -3.82
N PHE A 261 22.76 10.60 -4.16
CA PHE A 261 23.10 9.19 -4.11
C PHE A 261 24.25 8.84 -5.06
N ASN A 262 24.24 9.38 -6.28
CA ASN A 262 25.36 9.19 -7.21
C ASN A 262 26.67 9.82 -6.71
N SER A 263 26.61 10.95 -6.03
CA SER A 263 27.79 11.56 -5.39
C SER A 263 28.38 10.64 -4.32
N GLU A 264 27.54 10.06 -3.46
CA GLU A 264 27.98 9.11 -2.42
C GLU A 264 28.41 7.75 -3.00
N LEU A 265 27.87 7.34 -4.14
CA LEU A 265 28.41 6.18 -4.85
C LEU A 265 29.81 6.47 -5.42
N GLY A 266 30.00 7.67 -5.99
CA GLY A 266 31.26 8.10 -6.59
C GLY A 266 32.40 8.23 -5.57
N ASN A 267 32.10 8.64 -4.33
CA ASN A 267 33.07 8.72 -3.24
C ASN A 267 33.23 7.40 -2.45
N GLY A 268 32.39 6.39 -2.74
CA GLY A 268 32.39 5.07 -2.10
C GLY A 268 31.56 4.94 -0.83
N GLY A 269 30.98 6.03 -0.31
CA GLY A 269 30.16 6.06 0.90
C GLY A 269 28.84 5.30 0.79
N ALA A 270 28.23 5.27 -0.40
CA ALA A 270 26.96 4.56 -0.66
C ALA A 270 27.14 3.13 -1.19
N LYS A 271 28.37 2.58 -1.20
CA LYS A 271 28.65 1.24 -1.76
C LYS A 271 27.76 0.14 -1.18
N TYR A 272 27.43 0.24 0.11
CA TYR A 272 26.60 -0.73 0.83
C TYR A 272 25.24 -0.15 1.23
N SER A 273 24.89 1.05 0.75
CA SER A 273 23.60 1.65 1.02
C SER A 273 22.54 1.01 0.13
N GLU A 274 21.44 0.57 0.72
CA GLU A 274 20.29 -0.03 0.03
C GLU A 274 19.45 1.01 -0.73
N GLY A 275 19.72 2.30 -0.52
CA GLY A 275 19.01 3.39 -1.17
C GLY A 275 18.94 4.65 -0.33
N VAL A 276 18.17 5.62 -0.82
CA VAL A 276 17.87 6.87 -0.11
C VAL A 276 16.39 7.19 -0.26
N TYR A 277 15.79 7.69 0.82
CA TYR A 277 14.36 8.01 0.88
C TYR A 277 14.15 9.39 1.49
N ALA A 278 13.14 10.11 1.02
CA ALA A 278 12.72 11.40 1.56
C ALA A 278 11.20 11.54 1.50
N VAL A 279 10.62 12.09 2.56
CA VAL A 279 9.20 12.40 2.65
C VAL A 279 9.06 13.83 3.14
N ALA A 280 8.24 14.61 2.44
CA ALA A 280 7.91 15.97 2.83
C ALA A 280 6.41 16.09 3.11
N LEU A 281 6.06 16.65 4.27
CA LEU A 281 4.68 16.85 4.71
C LEU A 281 4.42 18.33 5.00
N ASN A 282 3.17 18.76 4.84
CA ASN A 282 2.68 19.93 5.53
C ASN A 282 2.34 19.54 6.99
N PRO A 283 3.07 20.03 8.00
CA PRO A 283 2.92 19.54 9.37
C PRO A 283 1.56 19.85 9.99
N LYS A 284 0.89 20.92 9.54
CA LYS A 284 -0.41 21.35 10.09
C LYS A 284 -1.58 20.57 9.52
N THR A 285 -1.44 20.01 8.32
CA THR A 285 -2.57 19.42 7.58
C THR A 285 -2.39 17.95 7.22
N GLY A 286 -1.20 17.40 7.42
CA GLY A 286 -0.84 16.05 6.99
C GLY A 286 -0.73 15.89 5.47
N ALA A 287 -0.93 16.96 4.67
CA ALA A 287 -0.83 16.85 3.22
C ALA A 287 0.57 16.42 2.79
N VAL A 288 0.68 15.34 2.03
CA VAL A 288 1.96 14.87 1.48
C VAL A 288 2.37 15.80 0.36
N LEU A 289 3.55 16.41 0.50
CA LEU A 289 4.15 17.26 -0.52
C LEU A 289 4.97 16.43 -1.52
N SER A 290 5.73 15.45 -1.02
CA SER A 290 6.44 14.45 -1.83
C SER A 290 6.72 13.20 -1.01
N MET A 291 6.84 12.07 -1.71
CA MET A 291 7.31 10.79 -1.17
C MET A 291 8.23 10.13 -2.21
N SER A 292 9.52 10.23 -1.96
CA SER A 292 10.56 9.90 -2.93
C SER A 292 11.46 8.82 -2.36
N GLY A 293 11.82 7.85 -3.21
CA GLY A 293 12.76 6.80 -2.85
C GLY A 293 13.54 6.34 -4.05
N LEU A 294 14.80 6.00 -3.82
CA LEU A 294 15.70 5.43 -4.81
C LEU A 294 16.34 4.19 -4.20
N LYS A 295 15.94 3.02 -4.69
CA LYS A 295 16.47 1.73 -4.27
C LYS A 295 17.73 1.41 -5.05
N HIS A 296 18.75 0.96 -4.34
CA HIS A 296 20.01 0.48 -4.89
C HIS A 296 20.13 -1.03 -4.70
N ASP A 297 20.14 -1.78 -5.79
CA ASP A 297 20.33 -3.22 -5.74
C ASP A 297 21.81 -3.55 -5.54
N LEU A 298 22.17 -4.00 -4.34
CA LEU A 298 23.57 -4.29 -3.97
C LEU A 298 24.20 -5.44 -4.77
N LYS A 299 23.42 -6.26 -5.50
CA LYS A 299 23.94 -7.37 -6.31
C LYS A 299 24.30 -6.91 -7.72
N THR A 300 23.47 -6.06 -8.31
CA THR A 300 23.61 -5.60 -9.71
C THR A 300 24.22 -4.21 -9.83
N GLY A 301 24.12 -3.39 -8.77
CA GLY A 301 24.44 -1.96 -8.77
C GLY A 301 23.36 -1.09 -9.41
N GLU A 302 22.20 -1.65 -9.77
CA GLU A 302 21.13 -0.91 -10.43
C GLU A 302 20.40 0.03 -9.46
N LEU A 303 20.05 1.23 -9.95
CA LEU A 303 19.24 2.21 -9.24
C LEU A 303 17.83 2.26 -9.81
N THR A 304 16.83 2.02 -8.96
CA THR A 304 15.42 1.94 -9.34
C THR A 304 14.56 2.86 -8.46
N PRO A 305 13.59 3.61 -9.03
CA PRO A 305 12.65 4.40 -8.23
C PRO A 305 11.85 3.51 -7.26
N ASP A 306 11.71 3.95 -6.01
CA ASP A 306 11.03 3.21 -4.95
C ASP A 306 10.29 4.13 -3.97
N SER A 307 9.33 4.90 -4.47
CA SER A 307 8.51 5.79 -3.63
C SER A 307 7.75 5.04 -2.52
N LEU A 308 7.32 3.81 -2.79
CA LEU A 308 6.60 2.96 -1.83
C LEU A 308 7.48 2.52 -0.66
N GLY A 309 8.80 2.42 -0.86
CA GLY A 309 9.76 2.20 0.22
C GLY A 309 9.64 3.20 1.38
N THR A 310 9.04 4.37 1.17
CA THR A 310 8.75 5.34 2.24
C THR A 310 7.73 4.86 3.27
N VAL A 311 6.86 3.91 2.92
CA VAL A 311 5.82 3.35 3.80
C VAL A 311 5.99 1.84 4.04
N THR A 312 6.79 1.14 3.23
CA THR A 312 6.99 -0.31 3.34
C THR A 312 8.32 -0.70 3.99
N ASN A 313 9.40 0.03 3.71
CA ASN A 313 10.74 -0.31 4.21
C ASN A 313 10.98 0.34 5.58
N VAL A 314 11.74 -0.35 6.43
CA VAL A 314 12.04 0.08 7.80
C VAL A 314 13.54 0.17 8.01
N PHE A 315 13.98 1.21 8.72
CA PHE A 315 15.39 1.48 8.96
C PHE A 315 15.65 1.82 10.42
N VAL A 316 16.85 1.50 10.91
CA VAL A 316 17.31 1.98 12.21
C VAL A 316 17.38 3.51 12.15
N PRO A 317 16.63 4.24 13.00
CA PRO A 317 16.48 5.69 12.86
C PRO A 317 17.70 6.47 13.37
N GLY A 318 18.44 5.91 14.34
CA GLY A 318 19.53 6.58 15.03
C GLY A 318 19.05 7.79 15.84
N SER A 319 19.95 8.75 16.05
CA SER A 319 19.74 9.90 16.97
C SER A 319 18.62 10.89 16.60
N VAL A 320 17.88 10.71 15.51
CA VAL A 320 16.73 11.58 15.17
C VAL A 320 15.61 11.49 16.22
N VAL A 321 15.47 10.36 16.91
CA VAL A 321 14.34 10.07 17.83
C VAL A 321 14.52 10.64 19.25
N LYS A 322 15.64 11.32 19.54
CA LYS A 322 15.99 11.72 20.92
C LYS A 322 14.96 12.64 21.59
N ALA A 323 14.24 13.46 20.82
CA ALA A 323 13.17 14.27 21.40
C ALA A 323 11.99 13.42 21.92
N ALA A 324 11.69 12.29 21.28
CA ALA A 324 10.69 11.35 21.80
C ALA A 324 11.16 10.72 23.13
N THR A 325 12.46 10.40 23.27
CA THR A 325 13.02 9.89 24.53
C THR A 325 12.95 10.93 25.66
N ILE A 326 13.29 12.19 25.36
CA ILE A 326 13.16 13.29 26.33
C ILE A 326 11.69 13.48 26.72
N SER A 327 10.77 13.45 25.76
CA SER A 327 9.33 13.53 26.01
C SER A 327 8.85 12.45 26.98
N SER A 328 9.31 11.22 26.78
CA SER A 328 8.99 10.10 27.67
C SER A 328 9.53 10.32 29.09
N GLY A 329 10.68 10.98 29.20
CA GLY A 329 11.22 11.44 30.47
C GLY A 329 10.30 12.43 31.20
N TRP A 330 9.71 13.40 30.49
CA TRP A 330 8.77 14.36 31.09
C TRP A 330 7.43 13.70 31.46
N GLU A 331 6.83 12.93 30.55
CA GLU A 331 5.57 12.20 30.79
C GLU A 331 5.63 11.30 32.01
N ASN A 332 6.79 10.69 32.27
CA ASN A 332 7.01 9.78 33.39
C ASN A 332 7.62 10.46 34.62
N GLY A 333 7.73 11.79 34.64
CA GLY A 333 8.23 12.56 35.79
C GLY A 333 9.72 12.32 36.11
N VAL A 334 10.50 11.85 35.14
CA VAL A 334 11.94 11.59 35.25
C VAL A 334 12.74 12.86 34.97
N LEU A 335 12.25 13.67 34.03
CA LEU A 335 12.80 14.98 33.71
C LEU A 335 11.84 16.08 34.14
N SER A 336 12.36 17.26 34.48
CA SER A 336 11.57 18.44 34.80
C SER A 336 12.10 19.67 34.07
N GLY A 337 11.34 20.17 33.09
CA GLY A 337 11.73 21.29 32.24
C GLY A 337 13.06 21.05 31.53
N ASN A 338 13.88 22.09 31.40
CA ASN A 338 15.19 22.00 30.74
C ASN A 338 16.29 21.46 31.68
N GLN A 339 16.04 20.29 32.27
CA GLN A 339 16.85 19.69 33.33
C GLN A 339 18.32 19.53 32.93
N THR A 340 19.22 19.85 33.86
CA THR A 340 20.65 19.58 33.70
C THR A 340 21.00 18.17 34.18
N LEU A 341 21.67 17.40 33.34
CA LEU A 341 22.31 16.14 33.70
C LEU A 341 23.82 16.24 33.46
N THR A 342 24.60 15.36 34.08
CA THR A 342 26.03 15.25 33.77
C THR A 342 26.20 14.34 32.56
N ASP A 343 26.71 14.88 31.46
CA ASP A 343 27.23 14.09 30.36
C ASP A 343 28.52 13.40 30.81
N GLN A 344 28.57 12.08 30.69
CA GLN A 344 29.68 11.25 31.14
C GLN A 344 29.66 9.89 30.43
N PRO A 345 30.79 9.17 30.36
CA PRO A 345 30.79 7.79 29.91
C PRO A 345 29.86 6.94 30.78
N ILE A 346 28.93 6.22 30.14
CA ILE A 346 28.01 5.32 30.85
C ILE A 346 28.61 3.92 30.85
N VAL A 347 28.97 3.40 32.03
CA VAL A 347 29.61 2.10 32.22
C VAL A 347 28.77 1.25 33.15
N PHE A 348 28.16 0.21 32.61
CA PHE A 348 27.51 -0.83 33.41
C PHE A 348 28.51 -1.93 33.77
N GLN A 349 28.23 -2.67 34.85
CA GLN A 349 29.09 -3.77 35.26
C GLN A 349 29.27 -4.78 34.12
N GLY A 350 30.52 -5.01 33.70
CA GLY A 350 30.87 -6.03 32.72
C GLY A 350 30.52 -5.69 31.26
N SER A 351 30.17 -4.44 30.95
CA SER A 351 29.93 -3.97 29.58
C SER A 351 31.01 -3.00 29.09
N ALA A 352 31.09 -2.81 27.78
CA ALA A 352 31.82 -1.68 27.21
C ALA A 352 31.17 -0.35 27.64
N PRO A 353 31.94 0.75 27.73
CA PRO A 353 31.37 2.08 27.94
C PRO A 353 30.52 2.54 26.76
N ILE A 354 29.38 3.16 27.06
CA ILE A 354 28.57 3.89 26.07
C ILE A 354 29.04 5.33 26.04
N TYR A 355 29.28 5.84 24.83
CA TYR A 355 29.72 7.21 24.59
C TYR A 355 28.77 7.95 23.63
N SER A 356 28.78 9.28 23.74
CA SER A 356 28.39 10.18 22.64
C SER A 356 29.51 10.28 21.59
N TRP A 357 29.25 10.91 20.44
CA TRP A 357 30.21 10.98 19.33
C TRP A 357 31.53 11.70 19.68
N TYR A 358 31.50 12.66 20.62
CA TYR A 358 32.68 13.39 21.10
C TYR A 358 33.53 12.61 22.13
N LYS A 359 33.15 11.36 22.45
CA LYS A 359 33.89 10.41 23.31
C LYS A 359 34.38 11.08 24.61
N LEU A 360 35.70 11.11 24.84
CA LEU A 360 36.33 11.66 26.05
C LEU A 360 36.91 13.06 25.85
N ALA A 361 36.79 13.67 24.66
CA ALA A 361 37.48 14.90 24.31
C ALA A 361 37.11 16.09 25.23
N TYR A 362 35.93 16.06 25.84
CA TYR A 362 35.39 17.11 26.71
C TYR A 362 35.26 16.67 28.18
N GLY A 363 35.74 15.46 28.53
CA GLY A 363 35.53 14.89 29.86
C GLY A 363 34.05 14.74 30.21
N SER A 364 33.73 14.78 31.51
CA SER A 364 32.35 14.83 31.99
C SER A 364 31.95 16.28 32.30
N PHE A 365 30.77 16.71 31.87
CA PHE A 365 30.32 18.10 32.02
C PHE A 365 28.79 18.19 32.09
N PRO A 366 28.23 19.23 32.74
CA PRO A 366 26.78 19.42 32.79
C PRO A 366 26.23 19.82 31.41
N ILE A 367 25.08 19.27 31.05
CA ILE A 367 24.31 19.62 29.85
C ILE A 367 22.81 19.67 30.17
N THR A 368 22.10 20.59 29.53
CA THR A 368 20.64 20.70 29.57
C THR A 368 19.96 19.81 28.53
N ALA A 369 18.63 19.68 28.57
CA ALA A 369 17.87 18.94 27.54
C ALA A 369 18.02 19.58 26.14
N VAL A 370 18.03 20.91 26.07
CA VAL A 370 18.31 21.67 24.83
C VAL A 370 19.70 21.30 24.27
N GLU A 371 20.74 21.39 25.10
CA GLU A 371 22.11 21.07 24.69
C GLU A 371 22.27 19.57 24.36
N ALA A 372 21.54 18.70 25.05
CA ALA A 372 21.53 17.26 24.74
C ALA A 372 21.02 16.99 23.31
N LEU A 373 20.03 17.76 22.84
CA LEU A 373 19.58 17.70 21.44
C LEU A 373 20.61 18.34 20.49
N GLU A 374 21.12 19.54 20.83
CA GLU A 374 22.13 20.25 20.02
C GLU A 374 23.37 19.38 19.75
N TYR A 375 23.90 18.77 20.81
CA TYR A 375 25.14 17.98 20.80
C TYR A 375 24.88 16.51 20.47
N SER A 376 23.62 16.09 20.40
CA SER A 376 23.21 14.70 20.24
C SER A 376 23.82 13.79 21.32
N SER A 377 23.66 14.14 22.60
CA SER A 377 24.19 13.33 23.71
C SER A 377 23.49 11.97 23.81
N ASN A 378 24.26 10.87 23.82
CA ASN A 378 23.74 9.54 24.15
C ASN A 378 23.63 9.38 25.66
N ALA A 379 24.57 9.94 26.44
CA ALA A 379 24.59 9.81 27.90
C ALA A 379 23.31 10.39 28.53
N TYR A 380 22.79 11.50 28.03
CA TYR A 380 21.54 12.08 28.52
C TYR A 380 20.34 11.15 28.25
N MET A 381 20.27 10.54 27.07
CA MET A 381 19.19 9.61 26.71
C MET A 381 19.23 8.35 27.57
N VAL A 382 20.42 7.79 27.77
CA VAL A 382 20.62 6.59 28.58
C VAL A 382 20.29 6.84 30.05
N GLN A 383 20.70 7.98 30.60
CA GLN A 383 20.34 8.37 31.97
C GLN A 383 18.82 8.59 32.12
N THR A 384 18.17 9.18 31.12
CA THR A 384 16.71 9.33 31.08
C THR A 384 16.02 7.96 31.06
N ALA A 385 16.48 7.05 30.22
CA ALA A 385 15.94 5.68 30.14
C ALA A 385 16.14 4.91 31.46
N LEU A 386 17.28 5.05 32.14
CA LEU A 386 17.46 4.48 33.48
C LEU A 386 16.45 5.05 34.48
N GLY A 387 16.21 6.37 34.43
CA GLY A 387 15.22 7.03 35.27
C GLY A 387 13.80 6.51 35.05
N ILE A 388 13.39 6.26 33.80
CA ILE A 388 12.09 5.65 33.46
C ILE A 388 11.96 4.25 34.08
N MET A 389 13.07 3.52 34.16
CA MET A 389 13.16 2.20 34.83
C MET A 389 13.24 2.29 36.36
N GLY A 390 13.22 3.51 36.92
CA GLY A 390 13.27 3.77 38.35
C GLY A 390 14.69 3.73 38.94
N GLN A 391 15.72 3.92 38.12
CA GLN A 391 17.12 3.87 38.54
C GLN A 391 17.88 5.14 38.18
N THR A 392 18.75 5.60 39.08
CA THR A 392 19.68 6.69 38.80
C THR A 392 21.04 6.10 38.48
N TYR A 393 21.68 6.57 37.41
CA TYR A 393 22.98 6.08 37.00
C TYR A 393 24.03 6.25 38.11
N GLN A 394 24.83 5.20 38.32
CA GLN A 394 26.07 5.22 39.09
C GLN A 394 27.14 4.45 38.31
N PRO A 395 28.40 4.92 38.24
CA PRO A 395 29.46 4.20 37.53
C PRO A 395 29.61 2.76 38.01
N ASN A 396 29.70 1.82 37.06
CA ASN A 396 29.80 0.37 37.30
C ASN A 396 28.60 -0.24 38.05
N MET A 397 27.42 0.38 37.99
CA MET A 397 26.23 -0.18 38.62
C MET A 397 25.86 -1.55 38.05
N PHE A 398 25.38 -2.43 38.92
CA PHE A 398 24.56 -3.57 38.53
C PHE A 398 23.14 -3.09 38.29
N VAL A 399 22.58 -3.44 37.13
CA VAL A 399 21.23 -3.00 36.76
C VAL A 399 20.21 -4.04 37.19
N GLY A 400 19.23 -3.62 37.99
CA GLY A 400 18.05 -4.43 38.29
C GLY A 400 17.06 -4.39 37.13
N THR A 401 16.68 -5.53 36.57
CA THR A 401 15.81 -5.62 35.37
C THR A 401 14.34 -5.89 35.69
N SER A 402 13.92 -5.84 36.95
CA SER A 402 12.53 -6.12 37.36
C SER A 402 11.49 -5.19 36.71
N ASN A 403 11.89 -3.95 36.39
CA ASN A 403 11.03 -2.95 35.75
C ASN A 403 11.27 -2.82 34.24
N LEU A 404 12.09 -3.68 33.63
CA LEU A 404 12.52 -3.55 32.24
C LEU A 404 11.32 -3.53 31.27
N GLU A 405 10.38 -4.45 31.47
CA GLU A 405 9.20 -4.55 30.61
C GLU A 405 8.31 -3.31 30.69
N THR A 406 8.05 -2.84 31.92
CA THR A 406 7.29 -1.61 32.15
C THR A 406 8.00 -0.38 31.57
N ALA A 407 9.33 -0.30 31.71
CA ALA A 407 10.11 0.82 31.21
C ALA A 407 10.15 0.88 29.67
N MET A 408 10.35 -0.27 29.01
CA MET A 408 10.26 -0.35 27.55
C MET A 408 8.85 -0.02 27.06
N GLY A 409 7.81 -0.51 27.75
CA GLY A 409 6.42 -0.18 27.43
C GLY A 409 6.15 1.32 27.48
N LYS A 410 6.64 2.02 28.50
CA LYS A 410 6.53 3.49 28.63
C LYS A 410 7.27 4.23 27.52
N LEU A 411 8.51 3.84 27.23
CA LEU A 411 9.31 4.46 26.17
C LEU A 411 8.64 4.29 24.80
N ARG A 412 8.19 3.08 24.49
CA ARG A 412 7.48 2.77 23.22
C ARG A 412 6.11 3.43 23.14
N ALA A 413 5.40 3.60 24.26
CA ALA A 413 4.13 4.32 24.27
C ALA A 413 4.32 5.77 23.82
N THR A 414 5.30 6.48 24.40
CA THR A 414 5.63 7.85 23.98
C THR A 414 6.09 7.90 22.52
N PHE A 415 6.90 6.95 22.08
CA PHE A 415 7.30 6.85 20.67
C PHE A 415 6.08 6.71 19.73
N GLY A 416 5.10 5.89 20.13
CA GLY A 416 3.83 5.73 19.42
C GLY A 416 2.97 6.99 19.36
N GLU A 417 3.02 7.87 20.37
CA GLU A 417 2.34 9.18 20.35
C GLU A 417 2.84 10.09 19.23
N TYR A 418 4.09 9.91 18.81
CA TYR A 418 4.70 10.59 17.68
C TYR A 418 4.56 9.83 16.34
N GLY A 419 4.03 8.60 16.38
CA GLY A 419 3.91 7.71 15.22
C GLY A 419 5.07 6.74 15.02
N LEU A 420 6.09 6.77 15.87
CA LEU A 420 7.21 5.83 15.80
C LEU A 420 6.77 4.46 16.35
N GLY A 421 6.69 3.45 15.50
CA GLY A 421 6.24 2.11 15.89
C GLY A 421 4.71 1.94 15.89
N ALA A 422 3.97 2.93 15.40
CA ALA A 422 2.51 2.92 15.28
C ALA A 422 2.08 3.24 13.83
N ALA A 423 0.85 2.88 13.46
CA ALA A 423 0.29 3.23 12.15
C ALA A 423 0.19 4.75 12.00
N THR A 424 0.68 5.28 10.87
CA THR A 424 0.66 6.72 10.57
C THR A 424 -0.73 7.21 10.18
N GLY A 425 -1.60 6.31 9.73
CA GLY A 425 -2.94 6.65 9.24
C GLY A 425 -2.93 7.18 7.82
N ILE A 426 -1.85 6.92 7.06
CA ILE A 426 -1.78 7.31 5.65
C ILE A 426 -2.92 6.66 4.86
N ASP A 427 -3.46 7.39 3.88
CA ASP A 427 -4.52 6.93 2.99
C ASP A 427 -3.98 5.99 1.89
N LEU A 428 -3.34 4.91 2.31
CA LEU A 428 -2.99 3.74 1.51
C LEU A 428 -3.50 2.48 2.21
N PRO A 429 -3.77 1.37 1.48
CA PRO A 429 -4.37 0.18 2.05
C PRO A 429 -3.52 -0.48 3.14
N ASP A 430 -2.20 -0.47 2.94
CA ASP A 430 -1.24 -1.13 3.81
C ASP A 430 -0.03 -0.20 4.07
N GLU A 431 0.41 -0.16 5.31
CA GLU A 431 1.65 0.50 5.74
C GLU A 431 2.41 -0.41 6.72
N SER A 432 3.75 -0.36 6.69
CA SER A 432 4.55 -0.99 7.74
C SER A 432 4.51 -0.13 8.99
N THR A 433 4.22 -0.73 10.14
CA THR A 433 4.26 -0.04 11.43
C THR A 433 5.65 -0.07 12.08
N GLY A 434 6.69 -0.48 11.35
CA GLY A 434 8.05 -0.63 11.87
C GLY A 434 8.39 -2.06 12.29
N PHE A 435 9.63 -2.27 12.69
CA PHE A 435 10.08 -3.52 13.33
C PHE A 435 10.29 -3.27 14.82
N VAL A 436 9.35 -3.75 15.63
CA VAL A 436 9.30 -3.53 17.08
C VAL A 436 9.30 -4.90 17.79
N PRO A 437 10.47 -5.50 18.09
CA PRO A 437 10.54 -6.83 18.68
C PRO A 437 9.90 -6.91 20.07
N LYS A 438 9.12 -7.96 20.30
CA LYS A 438 8.54 -8.27 21.62
C LYS A 438 9.57 -8.87 22.58
N ASP A 439 10.51 -9.66 22.05
CA ASP A 439 11.63 -10.20 22.81
C ASP A 439 12.81 -9.22 22.74
N TYR A 440 13.22 -8.71 23.90
CA TYR A 440 14.33 -7.76 24.00
C TYR A 440 15.10 -7.91 25.30
N SER A 441 16.37 -7.52 25.24
CA SER A 441 17.26 -7.48 26.41
C SER A 441 17.30 -6.08 27.03
N PHE A 442 17.97 -5.97 28.18
CA PHE A 442 18.29 -4.66 28.76
C PHE A 442 19.15 -3.80 27.80
N ALA A 443 20.11 -4.40 27.09
CA ALA A 443 20.93 -3.69 26.12
C ALA A 443 20.07 -3.06 25.03
N ASN A 444 19.09 -3.82 24.51
CA ASN A 444 18.15 -3.33 23.49
C ASN A 444 17.30 -2.17 24.00
N TYR A 445 16.86 -2.19 25.27
CA TYR A 445 16.16 -1.05 25.89
C TYR A 445 17.01 0.22 25.91
N ILE A 446 18.27 0.10 26.33
CA ILE A 446 19.19 1.23 26.39
C ILE A 446 19.51 1.75 24.98
N THR A 447 19.73 0.88 24.00
CA THR A 447 19.99 1.31 22.61
C THR A 447 18.76 1.91 21.95
N ASN A 448 17.55 1.46 22.31
CA ASN A 448 16.30 2.04 21.79
C ASN A 448 16.14 3.52 22.19
N ALA A 449 16.61 3.91 23.38
CA ALA A 449 16.54 5.29 23.88
C ALA A 449 17.29 6.31 23.00
N PHE A 450 18.22 5.85 22.15
CA PHE A 450 18.89 6.69 21.15
C PHE A 450 18.74 6.16 19.71
N GLY A 451 17.71 5.33 19.48
CA GLY A 451 17.27 4.93 18.13
C GLY A 451 18.09 3.81 17.48
N GLN A 452 18.73 2.95 18.28
CA GLN A 452 19.58 1.84 17.81
C GLN A 452 18.95 0.46 18.10
N PHE A 453 17.62 0.33 17.95
CA PHE A 453 16.93 -0.95 18.14
C PHE A 453 15.67 -1.10 17.29
N ASP A 454 14.59 -0.40 17.64
CA ASP A 454 13.35 -0.43 16.87
C ASP A 454 13.57 0.28 15.52
N ASN A 455 13.04 -0.31 14.44
CA ASN A 455 13.15 0.26 13.09
C ASN A 455 11.84 0.93 12.67
N TYR A 456 11.96 2.06 11.98
CA TYR A 456 10.80 2.87 11.53
C TYR A 456 10.84 3.16 10.04
N THR A 457 9.68 3.44 9.46
CA THR A 457 9.57 3.87 8.06
C THR A 457 9.94 5.35 7.90
N PRO A 458 10.38 5.79 6.70
CA PRO A 458 10.55 7.21 6.40
C PRO A 458 9.28 8.04 6.66
N MET A 459 8.08 7.51 6.39
CA MET A 459 6.81 8.17 6.68
C MET A 459 6.59 8.37 8.19
N GLN A 460 6.92 7.38 9.03
CA GLN A 460 6.86 7.52 10.49
C GLN A 460 7.81 8.62 11.00
N LEU A 461 9.03 8.70 10.45
CA LEU A 461 9.98 9.76 10.80
C LEU A 461 9.48 11.17 10.39
N ALA A 462 8.86 11.27 9.21
CA ALA A 462 8.26 12.51 8.75
C ALA A 462 7.07 12.94 9.62
N GLN A 463 6.20 12.01 10.02
CA GLN A 463 5.09 12.29 10.93
C GLN A 463 5.59 12.70 12.33
N TYR A 464 6.65 12.06 12.83
CA TYR A 464 7.27 12.42 14.12
C TYR A 464 7.75 13.87 14.15
N VAL A 465 8.54 14.29 13.16
CA VAL A 465 9.02 15.69 13.12
C VAL A 465 7.92 16.67 12.79
N ALA A 466 6.93 16.27 11.97
CA ALA A 466 5.74 17.07 11.71
C ALA A 466 4.92 17.31 12.98
N THR A 467 4.83 16.32 13.86
CA THR A 467 4.15 16.43 15.17
C THR A 467 4.86 17.42 16.08
N ILE A 468 6.19 17.41 16.12
CA ILE A 468 6.98 18.44 16.83
C ILE A 468 6.69 19.83 16.23
N ALA A 469 6.76 19.96 14.90
CA ALA A 469 6.49 21.22 14.19
C ALA A 469 5.03 21.72 14.31
N ASN A 470 4.12 20.87 14.80
CA ASN A 470 2.71 21.15 15.00
C ASN A 470 2.32 21.12 16.48
N ASP A 471 3.21 21.58 17.35
CA ASP A 471 2.98 21.77 18.79
C ASP A 471 2.48 20.50 19.51
N GLY A 472 2.97 19.34 19.08
CA GLY A 472 2.63 18.03 19.64
C GLY A 472 1.34 17.42 19.09
N VAL A 473 0.63 18.07 18.17
CA VAL A 473 -0.57 17.52 17.54
C VAL A 473 -0.18 16.66 16.35
N ARG A 474 -0.39 15.35 16.47
CA ARG A 474 -0.09 14.37 15.44
C ARG A 474 -1.24 14.27 14.44
N VAL A 475 -0.97 14.58 13.18
CA VAL A 475 -1.95 14.56 12.09
C VAL A 475 -1.66 13.38 11.16
N ALA A 476 -2.71 12.68 10.70
CA ALA A 476 -2.59 11.60 9.73
C ALA A 476 -2.11 12.15 8.38
N PRO A 477 -1.02 11.60 7.78
CA PRO A 477 -0.60 11.97 6.44
C PRO A 477 -1.67 11.61 5.41
N ARG A 478 -1.83 12.41 4.37
CA ARG A 478 -2.78 12.12 3.28
C ARG A 478 -2.23 12.53 1.93
N ILE A 479 -2.39 11.65 0.96
CA ILE A 479 -2.01 11.82 -0.43
C ILE A 479 -3.15 12.46 -1.22
N VAL A 480 -4.41 12.22 -0.84
CA VAL A 480 -5.56 12.83 -1.53
C VAL A 480 -5.93 14.18 -0.92
N GLU A 481 -6.03 15.19 -1.79
CA GLU A 481 -6.48 16.54 -1.44
C GLU A 481 -8.01 16.59 -1.32
N GLY A 482 -8.71 16.05 -2.33
CA GLY A 482 -10.15 16.16 -2.49
C GLY A 482 -10.69 15.27 -3.60
N ILE A 483 -12.02 15.12 -3.59
CA ILE A 483 -12.83 14.38 -4.55
C ILE A 483 -13.53 15.37 -5.47
N TYR A 484 -13.51 15.10 -6.76
CA TYR A 484 -13.96 15.99 -7.83
C TYR A 484 -14.92 15.24 -8.77
N GLY A 485 -15.90 15.97 -9.29
CA GLY A 485 -16.82 15.45 -10.30
C GLY A 485 -16.18 15.35 -11.68
N ASN A 486 -17.01 15.19 -12.70
CA ASN A 486 -16.60 15.12 -14.10
C ASN A 486 -17.07 16.37 -14.86
N ASN A 487 -16.22 16.91 -15.74
CA ASN A 487 -16.64 17.97 -16.68
C ASN A 487 -17.34 17.39 -17.93
N ASP A 488 -17.82 18.25 -18.83
CA ASP A 488 -18.55 17.83 -20.05
C ASP A 488 -17.76 16.89 -20.98
N LYS A 489 -16.43 16.92 -20.91
CA LYS A 489 -15.55 16.03 -21.68
C LYS A 489 -15.17 14.76 -20.91
N GLY A 490 -15.75 14.54 -19.73
CA GLY A 490 -15.42 13.45 -18.83
C GLY A 490 -14.07 13.60 -18.12
N GLY A 491 -13.43 14.78 -18.14
CA GLY A 491 -12.22 15.06 -17.39
C GLY A 491 -12.50 15.57 -15.98
N LEU A 492 -11.48 16.12 -15.31
CA LEU A 492 -11.61 16.71 -13.96
C LEU A 492 -12.67 17.84 -13.97
N GLY A 493 -13.69 17.70 -13.12
CA GLY A 493 -14.77 18.67 -12.92
C GLY A 493 -14.64 19.44 -11.61
N ASP A 494 -15.77 19.90 -11.08
CA ASP A 494 -15.83 20.70 -9.85
C ASP A 494 -15.58 19.89 -8.58
N LEU A 495 -15.16 20.56 -7.51
CA LEU A 495 -14.94 19.96 -6.20
C LEU A 495 -16.26 19.42 -5.63
N ILE A 496 -16.28 18.14 -5.26
CA ILE A 496 -17.39 17.50 -4.53
C ILE A 496 -17.11 17.55 -3.03
N GLN A 497 -15.90 17.15 -2.62
CA GLN A 497 -15.53 17.07 -1.22
C GLN A 497 -14.05 17.36 -1.03
N GLN A 498 -13.74 18.31 -0.15
CA GLN A 498 -12.39 18.53 0.34
C GLN A 498 -12.10 17.56 1.50
N LEU A 499 -11.02 16.79 1.42
CA LEU A 499 -10.59 15.97 2.56
C LEU A 499 -9.94 16.88 3.61
N GLN A 500 -10.45 16.81 4.83
CA GLN A 500 -9.94 17.58 5.97
C GLN A 500 -8.82 16.80 6.68
N PRO A 501 -7.87 17.50 7.33
CA PRO A 501 -6.88 16.87 8.20
C PRO A 501 -7.55 16.08 9.33
N THR A 502 -6.99 14.92 9.68
CA THR A 502 -7.43 14.10 10.81
C THR A 502 -6.39 14.15 11.91
N GLU A 503 -6.72 14.80 13.03
CA GLU A 503 -5.90 14.75 14.24
C GLU A 503 -6.02 13.37 14.89
N MET A 504 -4.88 12.73 15.15
CA MET A 504 -4.82 11.39 15.72
C MET A 504 -4.73 11.44 17.24
N ASN A 505 -3.81 12.25 17.75
CA ASN A 505 -3.57 12.47 19.18
C ASN A 505 -2.76 13.76 19.39
N LYS A 506 -2.66 14.20 20.65
CA LYS A 506 -1.69 15.20 21.09
C LYS A 506 -0.72 14.55 22.07
N VAL A 507 0.58 14.79 21.89
CA VAL A 507 1.63 14.30 22.80
C VAL A 507 1.41 14.87 24.20
N ASN A 508 1.52 14.01 25.21
CA ASN A 508 1.16 14.36 26.59
C ASN A 508 2.28 15.08 27.36
N ILE A 509 2.78 16.20 26.81
CA ILE A 509 3.75 17.09 27.47
C ILE A 509 3.22 18.53 27.53
N SER A 510 3.81 19.36 28.40
CA SER A 510 3.43 20.76 28.50
C SER A 510 3.88 21.57 27.28
N ASP A 511 3.21 22.69 26.98
CA ASP A 511 3.62 23.59 25.90
C ASP A 511 5.04 24.17 26.15
N SER A 512 5.44 24.33 27.42
CA SER A 512 6.81 24.72 27.79
C SER A 512 7.85 23.64 27.49
N ASP A 513 7.50 22.37 27.69
CA ASP A 513 8.37 21.24 27.35
C ASP A 513 8.48 21.10 25.82
N MET A 514 7.37 21.28 25.09
CA MET A 514 7.40 21.33 23.63
C MET A 514 8.29 22.47 23.11
N SER A 515 8.21 23.66 23.72
CA SER A 515 9.09 24.78 23.39
C SER A 515 10.57 24.49 23.63
N ILE A 516 10.89 23.66 24.63
CA ILE A 516 12.27 23.18 24.87
C ILE A 516 12.73 22.28 23.71
N LEU A 517 11.85 21.41 23.18
CA LEU A 517 12.17 20.60 22.00
C LEU A 517 12.41 21.46 20.76
N HIS A 518 11.56 22.47 20.51
CA HIS A 518 11.76 23.44 19.42
C HIS A 518 13.10 24.15 19.56
N GLN A 519 13.41 24.64 20.76
CA GLN A 519 14.68 25.33 21.02
C GLN A 519 15.88 24.40 20.80
N GLY A 520 15.78 23.13 21.19
CA GLY A 520 16.79 22.12 20.91
C GLY A 520 16.99 21.91 19.41
N PHE A 521 15.92 21.71 18.64
CA PHE A 521 15.96 21.54 17.19
C PHE A 521 16.49 22.79 16.47
N TYR A 522 16.17 23.98 16.98
CA TYR A 522 16.70 25.24 16.48
C TYR A 522 18.21 25.36 16.72
N GLN A 523 18.69 25.00 17.92
CA GLN A 523 20.12 25.06 18.24
C GLN A 523 20.94 24.00 17.51
N VAL A 524 20.37 22.85 17.14
CA VAL A 524 21.06 21.87 16.28
C VAL A 524 21.55 22.51 14.97
N SER A 525 20.81 23.45 14.39
CA SER A 525 21.15 24.12 13.14
C SER A 525 21.79 25.51 13.32
N HIS A 526 21.43 26.25 14.38
CA HIS A 526 21.89 27.63 14.61
C HIS A 526 22.93 27.76 15.73
N GLY A 527 23.27 26.65 16.39
CA GLY A 527 24.23 26.62 17.49
C GLY A 527 25.66 26.94 17.05
N THR A 528 26.37 27.65 17.93
CA THR A 528 27.76 28.06 17.72
C THR A 528 28.75 27.20 18.51
N SER A 529 28.27 26.20 19.24
CA SER A 529 29.12 25.29 20.01
C SER A 529 29.98 24.43 19.09
N PRO A 530 31.23 24.08 19.47
CA PRO A 530 32.00 23.07 18.74
C PRO A 530 31.26 21.74 18.60
N LEU A 531 30.31 21.45 19.51
CA LEU A 531 29.54 20.21 19.56
C LEU A 531 28.24 20.24 18.74
N THR A 532 27.84 21.38 18.19
CA THR A 532 26.62 21.49 17.38
C THR A 532 26.66 20.57 16.16
N THR A 533 25.66 19.70 16.03
CA THR A 533 25.68 18.58 15.06
C THR A 533 25.07 18.86 13.69
N GLY A 534 24.33 19.96 13.50
CA GLY A 534 23.49 20.16 12.32
C GLY A 534 23.63 21.52 11.63
N ARG A 535 24.74 22.24 11.81
CA ARG A 535 24.98 23.54 11.14
C ARG A 535 24.79 23.52 9.62
N ALA A 536 24.99 22.35 8.99
CA ALA A 536 24.74 22.15 7.57
C ALA A 536 23.28 22.43 7.15
N PHE A 537 22.31 22.36 8.07
CA PHE A 537 20.93 22.76 7.77
C PHE A 537 20.80 24.24 7.42
N SER A 538 21.62 25.11 8.02
CA SER A 538 21.52 26.57 7.83
C SER A 538 22.46 27.10 6.74
N ASP A 539 23.36 26.27 6.21
CA ASP A 539 24.31 26.68 5.16
C ASP A 539 23.60 26.86 3.81
N GLY A 540 23.49 28.10 3.35
CA GLY A 540 22.80 28.44 2.10
C GLY A 540 21.27 28.33 2.15
N ALA A 541 20.67 28.13 3.34
CA ALA A 541 19.23 28.01 3.50
C ALA A 541 18.51 29.34 3.22
N THR A 542 17.39 29.28 2.48
CA THR A 542 16.56 30.46 2.16
C THR A 542 15.58 30.83 3.27
N VAL A 543 15.37 29.93 4.23
CA VAL A 543 14.50 30.07 5.40
C VAL A 543 15.18 29.47 6.63
N SER A 544 14.75 29.87 7.83
CA SER A 544 15.25 29.26 9.07
C SER A 544 14.78 27.81 9.18
N ILE A 545 15.72 26.86 9.29
CA ILE A 545 15.44 25.43 9.38
C ILE A 545 15.79 24.94 10.78
N SER A 546 14.84 24.25 11.43
CA SER A 546 15.06 23.55 12.70
C SER A 546 15.01 22.05 12.45
N GLY A 547 15.86 21.27 13.11
CA GLY A 547 15.94 19.84 12.81
C GLY A 547 16.82 19.04 13.74
N LYS A 548 16.94 17.75 13.45
CA LYS A 548 17.79 16.81 14.18
C LYS A 548 18.48 15.84 13.23
N THR A 549 19.79 15.71 13.39
CA THR A 549 20.59 14.71 12.69
C THR A 549 20.55 13.35 13.40
N GLY A 550 20.67 12.29 12.62
CA GLY A 550 20.79 10.91 13.04
C GLY A 550 22.09 10.30 12.57
N THR A 551 22.70 9.51 13.45
CA THR A 551 23.70 8.54 13.06
C THR A 551 23.30 7.24 13.72
N GLY A 552 23.12 6.20 12.90
CA GLY A 552 22.83 4.88 13.41
C GLY A 552 23.85 3.86 12.96
N GLU A 553 24.55 3.25 13.90
CA GLU A 553 25.56 2.21 13.63
C GLU A 553 24.86 0.95 13.13
N SER A 554 25.38 0.38 12.05
CA SER A 554 24.90 -0.83 11.41
C SER A 554 26.09 -1.68 10.94
N TYR A 555 25.81 -2.92 10.56
CA TYR A 555 26.80 -3.83 10.00
C TYR A 555 26.36 -4.26 8.60
N VAL A 556 27.26 -4.12 7.63
CA VAL A 556 27.02 -4.53 6.24
C VAL A 556 27.74 -5.84 5.91
N ALA A 557 27.54 -6.36 4.70
CA ALA A 557 28.10 -7.65 4.27
C ALA A 557 29.61 -7.76 4.55
N GLY A 558 30.00 -8.87 5.20
CA GLY A 558 31.39 -9.08 5.66
C GLY A 558 31.70 -8.50 7.05
N GLY A 559 30.69 -7.99 7.77
CA GLY A 559 30.84 -7.48 9.13
C GLY A 559 31.49 -6.09 9.21
N GLN A 560 31.53 -5.35 8.10
CA GLN A 560 32.02 -3.98 8.09
C GLN A 560 31.03 -3.05 8.78
N GLU A 561 31.53 -2.17 9.65
CA GLU A 561 30.72 -1.14 10.27
C GLU A 561 30.34 -0.08 9.23
N ALA A 562 29.06 0.27 9.21
CA ALA A 562 28.50 1.35 8.40
C ALA A 562 27.54 2.17 9.24
N ASN A 563 27.21 3.38 8.78
CA ASN A 563 26.32 4.28 9.50
C ASN A 563 25.16 4.74 8.62
N ASN A 564 23.95 4.70 9.17
CA ASN A 564 22.80 5.41 8.62
C ASN A 564 22.93 6.91 8.95
N THR A 565 22.82 7.78 7.95
CA THR A 565 22.96 9.25 8.09
C THR A 565 21.62 9.96 7.98
N ASN A 566 20.65 9.51 8.78
CA ASN A 566 19.28 10.03 8.74
C ASN A 566 19.21 11.49 9.21
N ALA A 567 18.20 12.23 8.78
CA ALA A 567 17.91 13.57 9.26
C ALA A 567 16.40 13.83 9.23
N VAL A 568 15.92 14.62 10.19
CA VAL A 568 14.55 15.16 10.19
C VAL A 568 14.61 16.66 10.41
N ALA A 569 13.76 17.43 9.72
CA ALA A 569 13.74 18.89 9.83
C ALA A 569 12.37 19.45 9.47
N TYR A 570 12.09 20.67 9.92
CA TYR A 570 10.93 21.46 9.54
C TYR A 570 11.32 22.93 9.32
N ALA A 571 10.51 23.62 8.50
CA ALA A 571 10.72 25.02 8.16
C ALA A 571 9.40 25.73 7.78
N PRO A 572 9.30 27.06 7.99
CA PRO A 572 10.21 27.85 8.82
C PRO A 572 10.18 27.38 10.29
N SER A 573 11.25 27.70 11.04
CA SER A 573 11.42 27.30 12.45
C SER A 573 10.31 27.77 13.36
#